data_AF-A0A6P6QSR9-F1
#
_entry.id   AF-A0A6P6QSR9-F1
#
_cell.length_a   1.000
_cell.length_b   1.000
_cell.length_c   1.000
_cell.angle_alpha   90.00
_cell.angle_beta   90.00
_cell.angle_gamma   90.00
#
_symmetry.space_group_name_H-M   'P 1'
#
loop_
_entity.id
_entity.type
_entity.pdbx_description
1 polymer ?
#
loop_
_entity_poly.entity_id
_entity_poly.type
_entity_poly.pdbx_seq_one_letter_code
_entity_poly.pdbx_strand_id
1 'polypeptide(L)'
;MSISTQLGLLLWKNFTYRRRQTLQLLTEIVWPLFIFFILIAVRLNYPPYEQHECHFPNKAMPSAGTLPWIQGIVCNANNPCFRHPTPGESPGVVGNFNDSIISRLFSDAKKILLYSQNDKSLDGFKELIRAVKVMQNNTAGFKLKDFLGENETLSMFLQQNASFSHNQVQNILEADVNLEKVLIKGFGVHLRDMCSTTTLEDFVSIPDERVARFTQELICSAPKSWLDQAEGHFKSNLDFLKPIKSEIRTNATDVRLVAKATDNLLESLGSLAVELASMRSWSDLRNEILFLSENATGSPSLMYQAVSRIVCGHPEGGGLKIKSLNWYEDSNFQALFGNHNESDDEPVSVYDNTTTPYCNNLMKNMEASPISRMIWRALKPLLMGKILYTPHSPATQKIIHEVNKTFQELGVLRDLGGMWEEARPKVWNFMENSEEMDLMRILLRNNALLVSSVPSWLGLNGVWRML
;
A
#
# COMPACT_ATOMS: atom_id res chain seq x y z
N MET A 1 -45.19 -55.11 -76.88
CA MET A 1 -44.32 -55.44 -75.72
C MET A 1 -44.53 -54.39 -74.66
N SER A 2 -44.71 -54.76 -73.39
CA SER A 2 -44.91 -53.81 -72.29
C SER A 2 -43.63 -52.99 -72.07
N ILE A 3 -43.75 -51.68 -71.84
CA ILE A 3 -42.62 -50.77 -71.56
C ILE A 3 -41.73 -51.33 -70.42
N SER A 4 -42.34 -52.01 -69.45
CA SER A 4 -41.64 -52.67 -68.33
C SER A 4 -40.67 -53.76 -68.81
N THR A 5 -41.05 -54.55 -69.82
CA THR A 5 -40.17 -55.61 -70.37
C THR A 5 -38.97 -55.04 -71.13
N GLN A 6 -39.15 -53.92 -71.85
CA GLN A 6 -38.05 -53.23 -72.52
C GLN A 6 -37.11 -52.55 -71.52
N LEU A 7 -37.65 -51.92 -70.48
CA LEU A 7 -36.88 -51.32 -69.39
C LEU A 7 -36.08 -52.38 -68.61
N GLY A 8 -36.69 -53.53 -68.31
CA GLY A 8 -36.02 -54.65 -67.65
C GLY A 8 -34.84 -55.19 -68.46
N LEU A 9 -34.99 -55.32 -69.78
CA LEU A 9 -33.90 -55.74 -70.67
C LEU A 9 -32.76 -54.70 -70.73
N LEU A 10 -33.09 -53.41 -70.74
CA LEU A 10 -32.11 -52.32 -70.71
C LEU A 10 -31.33 -52.26 -69.38
N LEU A 11 -32.02 -52.42 -68.25
CA LEU A 11 -31.39 -52.51 -66.93
C LEU A 11 -30.52 -53.77 -66.82
N TRP A 12 -31.00 -54.92 -67.32
CA TRP A 12 -30.22 -56.16 -67.36
C TRP A 12 -28.97 -56.03 -68.22
N LYS A 13 -29.07 -55.36 -69.38
CA LYS A 13 -27.93 -55.02 -70.22
C LYS A 13 -26.92 -54.18 -69.43
N ASN A 14 -27.34 -53.06 -68.84
CA ASN A 14 -26.47 -52.16 -68.07
C ASN A 14 -25.84 -52.85 -66.84
N PHE A 15 -26.62 -53.65 -66.12
CA PHE A 15 -26.13 -54.43 -64.99
C PHE A 15 -25.12 -55.49 -65.44
N THR A 16 -25.39 -56.20 -66.53
CA THR A 16 -24.48 -57.21 -67.09
C THR A 16 -23.17 -56.59 -67.58
N TYR A 17 -23.21 -55.37 -68.16
CA TYR A 17 -22.01 -54.62 -68.51
C TYR A 17 -21.15 -54.31 -67.28
N ARG A 18 -21.75 -53.74 -66.21
CA ARG A 18 -21.03 -53.46 -64.96
C ARG A 18 -20.54 -54.73 -64.26
N ARG A 19 -21.32 -55.83 -64.32
CA ARG A 19 -20.94 -57.15 -63.74
C ARG A 19 -19.76 -57.80 -64.46
N ARG A 20 -19.64 -57.60 -65.77
CA ARG A 20 -18.52 -58.12 -66.57
C ARG A 20 -17.24 -57.28 -66.40
N GLN A 21 -17.36 -56.01 -66.01
CA GLN A 21 -16.25 -55.10 -65.71
C GLN A 21 -15.99 -55.01 -64.19
N THR A 22 -15.60 -56.14 -63.59
CA THR A 22 -15.43 -56.28 -62.12
C THR A 22 -14.47 -55.25 -61.51
N LEU A 23 -13.37 -54.91 -62.20
CA LEU A 23 -12.41 -53.90 -61.75
C LEU A 23 -13.01 -52.50 -61.67
N GLN A 24 -13.80 -52.09 -62.67
CA GLN A 24 -14.42 -50.76 -62.70
C GLN A 24 -15.49 -50.64 -61.60
N LEU A 25 -16.29 -51.68 -61.37
CA LEU A 25 -17.27 -51.72 -60.30
C LEU A 25 -16.61 -51.66 -58.91
N LEU A 26 -15.50 -52.37 -58.71
CA LEU A 26 -14.75 -52.33 -57.44
C LEU A 26 -14.20 -50.94 -57.19
N THR A 27 -13.57 -50.30 -58.19
CA THR A 27 -13.09 -48.92 -58.06
C THR A 27 -14.22 -47.92 -57.82
N GLU A 28 -15.37 -48.07 -58.48
CA GLU A 28 -16.56 -47.22 -58.29
C GLU A 28 -17.09 -47.28 -56.83
N ILE A 29 -16.94 -48.43 -56.15
CA ILE A 29 -17.35 -48.62 -54.75
C ILE A 29 -16.25 -48.24 -53.75
N VAL A 30 -15.00 -48.64 -54.00
CA VAL A 30 -13.89 -48.45 -53.05
C VAL A 30 -13.39 -47.01 -53.04
N TRP A 31 -13.41 -46.32 -54.18
CA TRP A 31 -12.98 -44.92 -54.27
C TRP A 31 -13.71 -43.98 -53.30
N PRO A 32 -15.05 -43.91 -53.25
CA PRO A 32 -15.74 -43.05 -52.28
C PRO A 32 -15.48 -43.50 -50.83
N LEU A 33 -15.40 -44.80 -50.56
CA LEU A 33 -15.06 -45.30 -49.23
C LEU A 33 -13.68 -44.83 -48.77
N PHE A 34 -12.67 -44.90 -49.65
CA PHE A 34 -11.32 -44.41 -49.37
C PHE A 34 -11.29 -42.91 -49.07
N ILE A 35 -12.02 -42.10 -49.86
CA ILE A 35 -12.15 -40.66 -49.58
C ILE A 35 -12.82 -40.41 -48.23
N PHE A 36 -13.89 -41.13 -47.88
CA PHE A 36 -14.53 -41.00 -46.57
C PHE A 36 -13.61 -41.43 -45.41
N PHE A 37 -12.82 -42.49 -45.58
CA PHE A 37 -11.83 -42.88 -44.57
C PHE A 37 -10.76 -41.82 -44.35
N ILE A 38 -10.28 -41.18 -45.42
CA ILE A 38 -9.34 -40.04 -45.30
C ILE A 38 -10.01 -38.89 -44.55
N LEU A 39 -11.24 -38.52 -44.91
CA LEU A 39 -11.98 -37.43 -44.24
C LEU A 39 -12.22 -37.72 -42.75
N ILE A 40 -12.55 -38.97 -42.40
CA ILE A 40 -12.70 -39.41 -41.02
C ILE A 40 -11.37 -39.36 -40.27
N ALA A 41 -10.27 -39.81 -40.89
CA ALA A 41 -8.94 -39.73 -40.28
C ALA A 41 -8.53 -38.28 -40.02
N VAL A 42 -8.77 -37.37 -40.98
CA VAL A 42 -8.58 -35.93 -40.80
C VAL A 42 -9.45 -35.42 -39.65
N ARG A 43 -10.73 -35.80 -39.60
CA ARG A 43 -11.64 -35.37 -38.53
C ARG A 43 -11.22 -35.89 -37.15
N LEU A 44 -10.67 -37.10 -37.05
CA LEU A 44 -10.17 -37.66 -35.80
C LEU A 44 -8.89 -36.95 -35.31
N ASN A 45 -8.08 -36.42 -36.22
CA ASN A 45 -6.91 -35.61 -35.87
C ASN A 45 -7.27 -34.20 -35.37
N TYR A 46 -8.49 -33.72 -35.66
CA TYR A 46 -8.99 -32.41 -35.21
C TYR A 46 -10.21 -32.58 -34.31
N PRO A 47 -10.03 -32.97 -33.03
CA PRO A 47 -11.12 -33.07 -32.07
C PRO A 47 -11.81 -31.71 -31.88
N PRO A 48 -13.12 -31.70 -31.54
CA PRO A 48 -13.82 -30.45 -31.23
C PRO A 48 -13.16 -29.75 -30.04
N TYR A 49 -13.01 -28.42 -30.14
CA TYR A 49 -12.51 -27.60 -29.06
C TYR A 49 -13.68 -27.07 -28.24
N GLU A 50 -13.88 -27.66 -27.06
CA GLU A 50 -14.93 -27.27 -26.13
C GLU A 50 -14.55 -25.98 -25.41
N GLN A 51 -15.47 -25.02 -25.38
CA GLN A 51 -15.34 -23.77 -24.67
C GLN A 51 -16.58 -23.54 -23.82
N HIS A 52 -16.38 -23.14 -22.56
CA HIS A 52 -17.49 -22.75 -21.72
C HIS A 52 -18.05 -21.39 -22.15
N GLU A 53 -19.26 -21.06 -21.69
CA GLU A 53 -19.77 -19.69 -21.78
C GLU A 53 -18.73 -18.72 -21.20
N CYS A 54 -18.32 -17.77 -22.04
CA CYS A 54 -17.14 -16.96 -21.82
C CYS A 54 -17.55 -15.53 -21.49
N HIS A 55 -17.14 -15.08 -20.31
CA HIS A 55 -17.35 -13.72 -19.83
C HIS A 55 -16.02 -12.97 -19.84
N PHE A 56 -16.06 -11.71 -20.28
CA PHE A 56 -14.87 -10.90 -20.46
C PHE A 56 -14.90 -9.67 -19.54
N PRO A 57 -13.79 -9.34 -18.89
CA PRO A 57 -13.70 -8.10 -18.15
C PRO A 57 -13.74 -6.91 -19.11
N ASN A 58 -14.41 -5.84 -18.71
CA ASN A 58 -14.42 -4.60 -19.47
C ASN A 58 -13.03 -3.96 -19.54
N LYS A 59 -12.72 -3.30 -20.66
CA LYS A 59 -11.50 -2.50 -20.84
C LYS A 59 -11.85 -1.03 -20.77
N ALA A 60 -11.33 -0.35 -19.76
CA ALA A 60 -11.46 1.09 -19.66
C ALA A 60 -10.63 1.77 -20.76
N MET A 61 -11.17 2.87 -21.30
CA MET A 61 -10.44 3.79 -22.17
C MET A 61 -9.84 4.91 -21.33
N PRO A 62 -8.83 5.66 -21.83
CA PRO A 62 -8.20 6.75 -21.05
C PRO A 62 -9.19 7.78 -20.49
N SER A 63 -10.32 8.01 -21.18
CA SER A 63 -11.38 8.94 -20.73
C SER A 63 -12.12 8.50 -19.47
N ALA A 64 -12.04 7.22 -19.08
CA ALA A 64 -12.62 6.71 -17.84
C ALA A 64 -11.69 6.96 -16.61
N GLY A 65 -10.47 7.42 -16.85
CA GLY A 65 -9.44 7.64 -15.85
C GLY A 65 -8.16 6.85 -16.14
N THR A 66 -7.02 7.41 -15.76
CA THR A 66 -5.69 6.82 -15.97
C THR A 66 -5.51 5.49 -15.25
N LEU A 67 -5.91 5.39 -13.98
CA LEU A 67 -5.80 4.17 -13.18
C LEU A 67 -6.60 2.99 -13.77
N PRO A 68 -7.92 3.08 -13.99
CA PRO A 68 -8.69 1.96 -14.54
C PRO A 68 -8.24 1.58 -15.95
N TRP A 69 -7.75 2.54 -16.75
CA TRP A 69 -7.17 2.27 -18.05
C TRP A 69 -5.87 1.45 -17.96
N ILE A 70 -4.92 1.84 -17.10
CA ILE A 70 -3.68 1.08 -16.88
C ILE A 70 -3.98 -0.31 -16.31
N GLN A 71 -4.93 -0.42 -15.38
CA GLN A 71 -5.38 -1.71 -14.87
C GLN A 71 -5.97 -2.57 -16.00
N GLY A 72 -6.73 -1.98 -16.92
CA GLY A 72 -7.21 -2.67 -18.12
C GLY A 72 -6.08 -3.18 -19.02
N ILE A 73 -4.99 -2.42 -19.19
CA ILE A 73 -3.83 -2.85 -19.97
C ILE A 73 -3.12 -4.02 -19.28
N VAL A 74 -2.85 -3.92 -17.97
CA VAL A 74 -2.06 -4.92 -17.24
C VAL A 74 -2.85 -6.19 -16.96
N CYS A 75 -4.09 -6.06 -16.50
CA CYS A 75 -4.92 -7.17 -16.04
C CYS A 75 -5.62 -7.92 -17.18
N ASN A 76 -6.02 -7.21 -18.24
CA ASN A 76 -6.78 -7.79 -19.35
C ASN A 76 -5.94 -7.99 -20.61
N ALA A 77 -4.61 -8.01 -20.50
CA ALA A 77 -3.73 -8.16 -21.65
C ALA A 77 -3.99 -9.49 -22.40
N ASN A 78 -4.25 -10.59 -21.69
CA ASN A 78 -4.52 -11.91 -22.25
C ASN A 78 -5.99 -12.15 -22.62
N ASN A 79 -6.89 -11.18 -22.45
CA ASN A 79 -8.34 -11.39 -22.52
C ASN A 79 -8.78 -12.69 -21.81
N PRO A 80 -8.51 -12.83 -20.50
CA PRO A 80 -8.85 -14.05 -19.78
C PRO A 80 -10.35 -14.31 -19.86
N CYS A 81 -10.70 -15.56 -20.12
CA CYS A 81 -12.09 -15.97 -20.23
C CYS A 81 -12.60 -16.50 -18.89
N PHE A 82 -13.60 -15.85 -18.32
CA PHE A 82 -14.22 -16.29 -17.07
C PHE A 82 -15.46 -17.14 -17.37
N ARG A 83 -15.65 -18.19 -16.57
CA ARG A 83 -16.83 -19.07 -16.66
C ARG A 83 -18.11 -18.41 -16.13
N HIS A 84 -17.96 -17.35 -15.34
CA HIS A 84 -19.07 -16.64 -14.71
C HIS A 84 -18.98 -15.15 -15.03
N PRO A 85 -20.13 -14.42 -15.08
CA PRO A 85 -20.16 -13.00 -15.35
C PRO A 85 -19.25 -12.22 -14.40
N THR A 86 -18.44 -11.33 -14.96
CA THR A 86 -17.63 -10.41 -14.14
C THR A 86 -18.50 -9.30 -13.56
N PRO A 87 -18.13 -8.69 -12.43
CA PRO A 87 -18.92 -7.60 -11.82
C PRO A 87 -19.27 -6.47 -12.80
N GLY A 88 -18.38 -6.16 -13.74
CA GLY A 88 -18.57 -5.15 -14.78
C GLY A 88 -19.60 -5.49 -15.87
N GLU A 89 -20.06 -6.75 -15.95
CA GLU A 89 -21.18 -7.14 -16.83
C GLU A 89 -22.53 -6.93 -16.15
N SER A 90 -22.55 -6.68 -14.84
CA SER A 90 -23.77 -6.45 -14.08
C SER A 90 -24.31 -5.02 -14.28
N PRO A 91 -25.62 -4.82 -14.42
CA PRO A 91 -26.20 -3.49 -14.58
C PRO A 91 -25.91 -2.62 -13.35
N GLY A 92 -25.39 -1.41 -13.57
CA GLY A 92 -25.09 -0.43 -12.52
C GLY A 92 -23.68 -0.52 -11.92
N VAL A 93 -22.90 -1.58 -12.21
CA VAL A 93 -21.51 -1.72 -11.76
C VAL A 93 -20.58 -1.70 -12.98
N VAL A 94 -19.68 -0.73 -13.04
CA VAL A 94 -18.73 -0.57 -14.16
C VAL A 94 -17.32 -1.04 -13.79
N GLY A 95 -16.95 -1.02 -12.51
CA GLY A 95 -15.58 -1.33 -12.07
C GLY A 95 -15.36 -2.81 -11.79
N ASN A 96 -14.39 -3.42 -12.47
CA ASN A 96 -13.92 -4.79 -12.18
C ASN A 96 -12.77 -4.86 -11.17
N PHE A 97 -12.13 -3.73 -10.86
CA PHE A 97 -10.87 -3.68 -10.09
C PHE A 97 -10.99 -2.95 -8.74
N ASN A 98 -12.21 -2.75 -8.24
CA ASN A 98 -12.43 -2.00 -6.99
C ASN A 98 -11.73 -2.63 -5.78
N ASP A 99 -11.61 -3.97 -5.77
CA ASP A 99 -10.95 -4.72 -4.70
C ASP A 99 -9.42 -4.81 -4.83
N SER A 100 -8.84 -4.27 -5.91
CA SER A 100 -7.38 -4.23 -6.07
C SER A 100 -6.71 -3.42 -4.96
N ILE A 101 -5.52 -3.84 -4.55
CA ILE A 101 -4.74 -3.14 -3.51
C ILE A 101 -4.46 -1.70 -3.95
N ILE A 102 -4.14 -1.49 -5.23
CA ILE A 102 -3.89 -0.14 -5.77
C ILE A 102 -5.15 0.74 -5.72
N SER A 103 -6.32 0.23 -6.12
CA SER A 103 -7.57 1.00 -6.04
C SER A 103 -7.91 1.39 -4.59
N ARG A 104 -7.74 0.44 -3.66
CA ARG A 104 -7.90 0.70 -2.22
C ARG A 104 -6.90 1.73 -1.70
N LEU A 105 -5.64 1.68 -2.14
CA LEU A 105 -4.61 2.65 -1.76
C LEU A 105 -4.96 4.08 -2.20
N PHE A 106 -5.40 4.27 -3.45
CA PHE A 106 -5.83 5.59 -3.90
C PHE A 106 -7.10 6.08 -3.20
N SER A 107 -8.01 5.16 -2.85
CA SER A 107 -9.20 5.46 -2.06
C SER A 107 -8.84 5.90 -0.64
N ASP A 108 -7.89 5.20 0.00
CA ASP A 108 -7.38 5.55 1.33
C ASP A 108 -6.59 6.87 1.29
N ALA A 109 -5.78 7.11 0.25
CA ALA A 109 -5.10 8.39 0.07
C ALA A 109 -6.09 9.56 -0.06
N LYS A 110 -7.17 9.38 -0.85
CA LYS A 110 -8.26 10.35 -0.93
C LYS A 110 -8.92 10.56 0.43
N LYS A 111 -9.15 9.49 1.19
CA LYS A 111 -9.74 9.55 2.54
C LYS A 111 -8.84 10.34 3.50
N ILE A 112 -7.53 10.11 3.49
CA ILE A 112 -6.55 10.87 4.28
C ILE A 112 -6.57 12.35 3.89
N LEU A 113 -6.55 12.68 2.60
CA LEU A 113 -6.56 14.07 2.15
C LEU A 113 -7.83 14.80 2.58
N LEU A 114 -8.99 14.14 2.48
CA LEU A 114 -10.27 14.69 2.93
C LEU A 114 -10.34 14.85 4.45
N TYR A 115 -9.80 13.88 5.20
CA TYR A 115 -9.70 13.96 6.65
C TYR A 115 -8.79 15.12 7.07
N SER A 116 -7.58 15.20 6.49
CA SER A 116 -6.58 16.22 6.78
C SER A 116 -7.08 17.65 6.51
N GLN A 117 -8.05 17.84 5.62
CA GLN A 117 -8.63 19.17 5.35
C GLN A 117 -9.47 19.70 6.52
N ASN A 118 -10.06 18.80 7.32
CA ASN A 118 -10.91 19.13 8.46
C ASN A 118 -10.26 18.83 9.81
N ASP A 119 -9.06 18.25 9.81
CA ASP A 119 -8.39 17.83 11.03
C ASP A 119 -7.89 19.04 11.83
N LYS A 120 -8.19 19.03 13.12
CA LYS A 120 -7.77 20.05 14.09
C LYS A 120 -6.68 19.53 15.02
N SER A 121 -6.16 18.32 14.82
CA SER A 121 -5.16 17.70 15.69
C SER A 121 -3.93 18.59 15.92
N LEU A 122 -3.32 19.13 14.85
CA LEU A 122 -2.16 20.02 14.94
C LEU A 122 -2.47 21.33 15.66
N ASP A 123 -3.67 21.89 15.47
CA ASP A 123 -4.10 23.07 16.21
C ASP A 123 -4.37 22.74 17.69
N GLY A 124 -4.86 21.53 17.98
CA GLY A 124 -5.00 20.99 19.33
C GLY A 124 -3.66 20.87 20.06
N PHE A 125 -2.60 20.43 19.39
CA PHE A 125 -1.24 20.43 19.96
C PHE A 125 -0.80 21.84 20.33
N LYS A 126 -0.96 22.80 19.42
CA LYS A 126 -0.60 24.20 19.66
C LYS A 126 -1.43 24.81 20.80
N GLU A 127 -2.71 24.48 20.89
CA GLU A 127 -3.60 24.93 21.96
C GLU A 127 -3.17 24.35 23.31
N LEU A 128 -2.83 23.06 23.37
CA LEU A 128 -2.32 22.42 24.58
C LEU A 128 -1.00 23.04 25.05
N ILE A 129 -0.02 23.19 24.15
CA ILE A 129 1.27 23.82 24.48
C ILE A 129 1.07 25.24 25.01
N ARG A 130 0.18 26.02 24.39
CA ARG A 130 -0.16 27.37 24.86
C ARG A 130 -0.81 27.34 26.25
N ALA A 131 -1.76 26.44 26.47
CA ALA A 131 -2.46 26.32 27.75
C ALA A 131 -1.51 25.93 28.89
N VAL A 132 -0.60 24.98 28.63
CA VAL A 132 0.45 24.57 29.58
C VAL A 132 1.37 25.73 29.93
N LYS A 133 1.78 26.52 28.94
CA LYS A 133 2.65 27.69 29.14
C LYS A 133 1.99 28.77 30.01
N VAL A 134 0.69 29.01 29.80
CA VAL A 134 -0.09 29.96 30.62
C VAL A 134 -0.22 29.46 32.05
N MET A 135 -0.53 28.18 32.24
CA MET A 135 -0.65 27.55 33.56
C MET A 135 0.68 27.64 34.33
N GLN A 136 1.81 27.28 33.70
CA GLN A 136 3.13 27.30 34.35
C GLN A 136 3.53 28.69 34.88
N ASN A 137 3.13 29.77 34.19
CA ASN A 137 3.43 31.13 34.64
C ASN A 137 2.53 31.61 35.80
N ASN A 138 1.34 31.03 35.97
CA ASN A 138 0.32 31.51 36.90
C ASN A 138 0.24 30.72 38.22
N THR A 139 0.60 29.43 38.22
CA THR A 139 0.50 28.57 39.40
C THR A 139 1.83 28.38 40.10
N ALA A 140 1.82 28.31 41.44
CA ALA A 140 2.91 27.69 42.20
C ALA A 140 3.15 26.29 41.60
N GLY A 141 4.40 25.99 41.24
CA GLY A 141 4.78 24.84 40.43
C GLY A 141 4.20 23.51 40.91
N PHE A 142 4.05 22.57 39.97
CA PHE A 142 3.63 21.20 40.29
C PHE A 142 4.75 20.48 41.04
N LYS A 143 4.40 19.73 42.09
CA LYS A 143 5.38 18.94 42.84
C LYS A 143 5.53 17.58 42.21
N LEU A 144 6.72 16.98 42.32
CA LEU A 144 6.98 15.65 41.77
C LEU A 144 5.98 14.58 42.25
N LYS A 145 5.59 14.64 43.54
CA LYS A 145 4.56 13.75 44.12
C LYS A 145 3.19 13.83 43.46
N ASP A 146 2.86 14.94 42.81
CA ASP A 146 1.56 15.11 42.15
C ASP A 146 1.45 14.26 40.86
N PHE A 147 2.61 13.86 40.29
CA PHE A 147 2.70 12.99 39.12
C PHE A 147 2.84 11.50 39.48
N LEU A 148 3.10 11.15 40.74
CA LEU A 148 3.35 9.77 41.14
C LEU A 148 2.03 9.08 41.51
N GLY A 149 1.89 7.79 41.18
CA GLY A 149 0.73 6.98 41.58
C GLY A 149 0.56 6.90 43.10
N GLU A 150 -0.66 6.68 43.60
CA GLU A 150 -0.93 6.64 45.05
C GLU A 150 -0.19 5.49 45.77
N ASN A 151 0.12 4.40 45.06
CA ASN A 151 0.91 3.27 45.54
C ASN A 151 2.34 3.30 44.95
N GLU A 152 3.05 4.41 45.12
CA GLU A 152 4.39 4.57 44.58
C GLU A 152 5.42 3.61 45.25
N THR A 153 6.26 3.00 44.41
CA THR A 153 7.42 2.19 44.85
C THR A 153 8.73 2.96 44.76
N LEU A 154 8.70 4.19 44.23
CA LEU A 154 9.87 5.03 43.99
C LEU A 154 10.57 5.43 45.29
N SER A 155 9.81 5.83 46.31
CA SER A 155 10.34 6.26 47.60
C SER A 155 11.04 5.12 48.34
N MET A 156 10.53 3.89 48.23
CA MET A 156 11.20 2.67 48.72
C MET A 156 12.49 2.37 47.95
N PHE A 157 12.47 2.52 46.62
CA PHE A 157 13.64 2.30 45.77
C PHE A 157 14.78 3.29 46.09
N LEU A 158 14.46 4.58 46.28
CA LEU A 158 15.46 5.61 46.63
C LEU A 158 16.09 5.37 48.01
N GLN A 159 15.33 4.85 48.98
CA GLN A 159 15.85 4.53 50.30
C GLN A 159 16.76 3.30 50.29
N GLN A 160 16.34 2.22 49.61
CA GLN A 160 17.06 0.94 49.65
C GLN A 160 18.24 0.88 48.69
N ASN A 161 18.09 1.39 47.47
CA ASN A 161 19.09 1.22 46.41
C ASN A 161 19.98 2.44 46.22
N ALA A 162 19.56 3.63 46.65
CA ALA A 162 20.33 4.87 46.53
C ALA A 162 20.76 5.47 47.88
N SER A 163 20.47 4.79 49.00
CA SER A 163 20.85 5.20 50.36
C SER A 163 20.38 6.60 50.76
N PHE A 164 19.28 7.11 50.19
CA PHE A 164 18.68 8.37 50.63
C PHE A 164 17.98 8.21 51.99
N SER A 165 18.17 9.18 52.88
CA SER A 165 17.39 9.27 54.13
C SER A 165 15.94 9.68 53.86
N HIS A 166 15.03 9.37 54.78
CA HIS A 166 13.61 9.69 54.63
C HIS A 166 13.34 11.18 54.34
N ASN A 167 14.08 12.08 55.00
CA ASN A 167 13.96 13.53 54.78
C ASN A 167 14.46 13.96 53.39
N GLN A 168 15.51 13.31 52.87
CA GLN A 168 16.01 13.59 51.51
C GLN A 168 15.02 13.12 50.45
N VAL A 169 14.39 11.96 50.64
CA VAL A 169 13.34 11.47 49.74
C VAL A 169 12.12 12.39 49.76
N GLN A 170 11.69 12.86 50.93
CA GLN A 170 10.59 13.82 51.01
C GLN A 170 10.92 15.12 50.27
N ASN A 171 12.16 15.63 50.39
CA ASN A 171 12.59 16.80 49.63
C ASN A 171 12.59 16.58 48.11
N ILE A 172 12.92 15.37 47.64
CA ILE A 172 12.85 15.00 46.22
C ILE A 172 11.38 14.90 45.74
N LEU A 173 10.50 14.30 46.54
CA LEU A 173 9.06 14.21 46.22
C LEU A 173 8.37 15.58 46.20
N GLU A 174 8.88 16.53 46.99
CA GLU A 174 8.38 17.90 47.04
C GLU A 174 9.09 18.86 46.09
N ALA A 175 9.97 18.35 45.22
CA ALA A 175 10.66 19.15 44.23
C ALA A 175 9.69 19.72 43.19
N ASP A 176 9.94 20.96 42.77
CA ASP A 176 9.14 21.68 41.79
C ASP A 176 9.49 21.21 40.37
N VAL A 177 8.49 20.82 39.59
CA VAL A 177 8.66 20.29 38.23
C VAL A 177 8.35 21.38 37.20
N ASN A 178 9.26 21.56 36.24
CA ASN A 178 9.03 22.45 35.10
C ASN A 178 8.26 21.72 33.99
N LEU A 179 6.94 21.85 34.00
CA LEU A 179 6.06 21.16 33.05
C LEU A 179 6.33 21.54 31.58
N GLU A 180 6.67 22.80 31.29
CA GLU A 180 6.97 23.24 29.92
C GLU A 180 8.19 22.47 29.38
N LYS A 181 9.28 22.41 30.16
CA LYS A 181 10.48 21.69 29.76
C LYS A 181 10.27 20.16 29.73
N VAL A 182 9.51 19.60 30.65
CA VAL A 182 9.21 18.15 30.65
C VAL A 182 8.36 17.76 29.43
N LEU A 183 7.37 18.56 29.04
CA LEU A 183 6.51 18.27 27.89
C LEU A 183 7.20 18.46 26.54
N ILE A 184 8.03 19.51 26.44
CA ILE A 184 8.63 19.92 25.17
C ILE A 184 9.97 19.24 24.95
N LYS A 185 10.76 19.02 26.02
CA LYS A 185 12.15 18.53 25.94
C LYS A 185 12.40 17.28 26.77
N GLY A 186 11.40 16.78 27.49
CA GLY A 186 11.57 15.60 28.35
C GLY A 186 11.58 14.29 27.57
N PHE A 187 11.07 14.28 26.33
CA PHE A 187 11.15 13.10 25.48
C PHE A 187 12.58 12.90 24.97
N GLY A 188 13.09 11.66 25.03
CA GLY A 188 14.47 11.35 24.63
C GLY A 188 15.54 11.70 25.67
N VAL A 189 15.20 12.38 26.76
CA VAL A 189 16.13 12.63 27.87
C VAL A 189 16.16 11.43 28.79
N HIS A 190 17.33 10.80 28.88
CA HIS A 190 17.60 9.70 29.79
C HIS A 190 18.38 10.19 31.02
N LEU A 191 18.20 9.52 32.17
CA LEU A 191 18.94 9.86 33.38
C LEU A 191 20.46 9.79 33.16
N ARG A 192 20.92 8.91 32.27
CA ARG A 192 22.34 8.79 31.87
C ARG A 192 22.91 10.02 31.15
N ASP A 193 22.08 10.89 30.59
CA ASP A 193 22.50 12.05 29.78
C ASP A 193 22.45 13.38 30.56
N MET A 194 21.87 13.36 31.77
CA MET A 194 21.71 14.51 32.68
C MET A 194 23.01 15.01 33.35
N CYS A 195 24.15 14.44 32.98
CA CYS A 195 25.47 14.82 33.48
C CYS A 195 26.39 15.41 32.41
N SER A 196 25.94 15.40 31.15
CA SER A 196 26.74 15.83 30.00
C SER A 196 26.23 17.15 29.43
N THR A 197 24.97 17.17 28.99
CA THR A 197 24.42 18.26 28.17
C THR A 197 23.14 18.90 28.73
N THR A 198 22.43 18.21 29.63
CA THR A 198 21.16 18.66 30.22
C THR A 198 21.31 18.70 31.74
N THR A 199 20.82 19.75 32.40
CA THR A 199 20.90 19.85 33.87
C THR A 199 19.62 19.32 34.50
N LEU A 200 19.71 18.62 35.63
CA LEU A 200 18.53 18.14 36.37
C LEU A 200 17.61 19.32 36.74
N GLU A 201 18.20 20.46 37.03
CA GLU A 201 17.53 21.73 37.34
C GLU A 201 16.63 22.24 36.20
N ASP A 202 16.87 21.82 34.95
CA ASP A 202 15.99 22.15 33.83
C ASP A 202 14.60 21.49 33.97
N PHE A 203 14.52 20.33 34.61
CA PHE A 203 13.28 19.56 34.71
C PHE A 203 12.70 19.55 36.12
N VAL A 204 13.56 19.46 37.14
CA VAL A 204 13.18 19.34 38.54
C VAL A 204 14.05 20.27 39.39
N SER A 205 13.43 21.23 40.07
CA SER A 205 14.07 22.12 41.02
C SER A 205 13.85 21.60 42.44
N ILE A 206 14.91 21.08 43.07
CA ILE A 206 14.86 20.58 44.44
C ILE A 206 15.10 21.76 45.40
N PRO A 207 14.21 22.02 46.38
CA PRO A 207 14.32 23.18 47.28
C PRO A 207 15.58 23.21 48.14
N ASP A 208 16.11 22.03 48.50
CA ASP A 208 17.34 21.90 49.29
C ASP A 208 18.55 21.68 48.38
N GLU A 209 19.41 22.70 48.30
CA GLU A 209 20.62 22.72 47.48
C GLU A 209 21.61 21.59 47.83
N ARG A 210 21.61 21.11 49.09
CA ARG A 210 22.47 19.99 49.50
C ARG A 210 21.97 18.68 48.92
N VAL A 211 20.65 18.49 48.90
CA VAL A 211 20.00 17.32 48.31
C VAL A 211 20.10 17.37 46.79
N ALA A 212 19.93 18.55 46.19
CA ALA A 212 20.10 18.75 44.75
C ALA A 212 21.50 18.34 44.29
N ARG A 213 22.55 18.84 44.95
CA ARG A 213 23.94 18.51 44.62
C ARG A 213 24.26 17.04 44.83
N PHE A 214 23.82 16.47 45.95
CA PHE A 214 24.01 15.04 46.22
C PHE A 214 23.30 14.17 45.18
N THR A 215 22.10 14.56 44.74
CA THR A 215 21.36 13.87 43.69
C THR A 215 22.08 13.98 42.34
N GLN A 216 22.58 15.16 41.99
CA GLN A 216 23.37 15.37 40.77
C GLN A 216 24.66 14.54 40.78
N GLU A 217 25.41 14.53 41.90
CA GLU A 217 26.61 13.71 42.07
C GLU A 217 26.31 12.22 41.98
N LEU A 218 25.20 11.76 42.55
CA LEU A 218 24.75 10.37 42.44
C LEU A 218 24.43 10.01 40.98
N ILE A 219 23.70 10.85 40.26
CA ILE A 219 23.37 10.62 38.85
C ILE A 219 24.66 10.57 38.00
N CYS A 220 25.65 11.41 38.31
CA CYS A 220 26.90 11.47 37.54
C CYS A 220 27.94 10.41 37.89
N SER A 221 27.88 9.87 39.11
CA SER A 221 28.79 8.80 39.56
C SER A 221 28.22 7.38 39.36
N ALA A 222 26.90 7.25 39.21
CA ALA A 222 26.25 5.97 39.06
C ALA A 222 26.55 5.30 37.70
N PRO A 223 26.62 3.95 37.66
CA PRO A 223 26.78 3.23 36.41
C PRO A 223 25.53 3.36 35.54
N LYS A 224 25.72 3.44 34.21
CA LYS A 224 24.63 3.60 33.23
C LYS A 224 23.52 2.55 33.38
N SER A 225 23.88 1.30 33.67
CA SER A 225 22.91 0.22 33.89
C SER A 225 22.00 0.45 35.09
N TRP A 226 22.51 1.06 36.16
CA TRP A 226 21.71 1.42 37.32
C TRP A 226 20.80 2.62 37.02
N LEU A 227 21.31 3.62 36.28
CA LEU A 227 20.50 4.77 35.84
C LEU A 227 19.33 4.33 34.96
N ASP A 228 19.53 3.34 34.09
CA ASP A 228 18.46 2.76 33.27
C ASP A 228 17.40 2.06 34.09
N GLN A 229 17.82 1.31 35.13
CA GLN A 229 16.91 0.65 36.06
C GLN A 229 16.13 1.68 36.88
N ALA A 230 16.80 2.71 37.39
CA ALA A 230 16.18 3.81 38.12
C ALA A 230 15.19 4.58 37.24
N GLU A 231 15.54 4.85 35.99
CA GLU A 231 14.67 5.49 35.00
C GLU A 231 13.44 4.62 34.69
N GLY A 232 13.64 3.31 34.53
CA GLY A 232 12.54 2.36 34.32
C GLY A 232 11.57 2.31 35.51
N HIS A 233 12.10 2.30 36.75
CA HIS A 233 11.28 2.37 37.97
C HIS A 233 10.58 3.71 38.15
N PHE A 234 11.23 4.82 37.79
CA PHE A 234 10.61 6.14 37.82
C PHE A 234 9.45 6.22 36.81
N LYS A 235 9.70 5.83 35.55
CA LYS A 235 8.70 5.85 34.48
C LYS A 235 7.50 4.93 34.74
N SER A 236 7.66 3.83 35.46
CA SER A 236 6.55 2.92 35.78
C SER A 236 5.61 3.44 36.87
N ASN A 237 6.09 4.35 37.74
CA ASN A 237 5.29 4.96 38.80
C ASN A 237 4.73 6.34 38.42
N LEU A 238 5.17 6.91 37.30
CA LEU A 238 4.72 8.20 36.80
C LEU A 238 3.39 8.11 36.05
N ASP A 239 2.44 8.96 36.43
CA ASP A 239 1.26 9.30 35.66
C ASP A 239 1.31 10.80 35.31
N PHE A 240 1.70 11.07 34.06
CA PHE A 240 1.92 12.43 33.59
C PHE A 240 0.65 13.30 33.59
N LEU A 241 -0.54 12.69 33.43
CA LEU A 241 -1.81 13.43 33.37
C LEU A 241 -2.55 13.50 34.71
N LYS A 242 -2.06 12.82 35.75
CA LYS A 242 -2.67 12.84 37.09
C LYS A 242 -2.86 14.27 37.65
N PRO A 243 -1.88 15.18 37.60
CA PRO A 243 -2.10 16.54 38.11
C PRO A 243 -3.04 17.37 37.24
N ILE A 244 -3.18 17.03 35.94
CA ILE A 244 -4.10 17.71 35.02
C ILE A 244 -5.55 17.22 35.25
N LYS A 245 -5.71 15.94 35.63
CA LYS A 245 -7.01 15.32 35.91
C LYS A 245 -7.51 15.54 37.34
N SER A 246 -6.60 15.64 38.31
CA SER A 246 -6.98 15.87 39.71
C SER A 246 -7.26 17.36 39.92
N GLU A 247 -8.54 17.72 40.03
CA GLU A 247 -9.05 19.08 40.26
C GLU A 247 -8.56 19.75 41.58
N ILE A 248 -7.58 19.17 42.27
CA ILE A 248 -7.50 19.25 43.73
C ILE A 248 -6.63 20.41 44.24
N ARG A 249 -5.80 21.12 43.44
CA ARG A 249 -4.90 22.10 44.12
C ARG A 249 -4.50 23.45 43.56
N THR A 250 -4.87 23.91 42.37
CA THR A 250 -4.50 25.29 41.98
C THR A 250 -5.55 25.95 41.08
N ASN A 251 -5.85 27.23 41.33
CA ASN A 251 -6.77 28.13 40.61
C ASN A 251 -7.55 27.49 39.44
N ALA A 252 -8.81 27.11 39.72
CA ALA A 252 -9.66 26.22 38.93
C ALA A 252 -9.96 26.62 37.46
N THR A 253 -9.43 27.72 36.95
CA THR A 253 -9.61 28.14 35.56
C THR A 253 -8.51 27.59 34.65
N ASP A 254 -7.25 27.63 35.08
CA ASP A 254 -6.10 27.38 34.19
C ASP A 254 -5.85 25.89 34.00
N VAL A 255 -5.95 25.09 35.07
CA VAL A 255 -5.91 23.62 35.00
C VAL A 255 -7.07 23.08 34.16
N ARG A 256 -8.25 23.71 34.25
CA ARG A 256 -9.44 23.32 33.48
C ARG A 256 -9.31 23.62 31.99
N LEU A 257 -8.58 24.68 31.64
CA LEU A 257 -8.22 24.97 30.25
C LEU A 257 -7.25 23.91 29.69
N VAL A 258 -6.23 23.53 30.47
CA VAL A 258 -5.28 22.47 30.06
C VAL A 258 -5.98 21.11 29.96
N ALA A 259 -6.84 20.75 30.91
CA ALA A 259 -7.63 19.52 30.87
C ALA A 259 -8.52 19.48 29.62
N LYS A 260 -9.26 20.57 29.34
CA LYS A 260 -10.10 20.66 28.15
C LYS A 260 -9.31 20.59 26.84
N ALA A 261 -8.16 21.26 26.76
CA ALA A 261 -7.28 21.19 25.59
C ALA A 261 -6.72 19.76 25.41
N THR A 262 -6.40 19.08 26.51
CA THR A 262 -5.93 17.69 26.50
C THR A 262 -7.03 16.74 26.03
N ASP A 263 -8.27 16.89 26.51
CA ASP A 263 -9.41 16.06 26.11
C ASP A 263 -9.75 16.24 24.62
N ASN A 264 -9.80 17.49 24.14
CA ASN A 264 -10.01 17.79 22.72
C ASN A 264 -8.92 17.18 21.82
N LEU A 265 -7.66 17.23 22.28
CA LEU A 265 -6.54 16.62 21.59
C LEU A 265 -6.67 15.10 21.56
N LEU A 266 -7.02 14.48 22.69
CA LEU A 266 -7.19 13.04 22.81
C LEU A 266 -8.33 12.53 21.91
N GLU A 267 -9.44 13.27 21.83
CA GLU A 267 -10.55 12.97 20.92
C GLU A 267 -10.11 13.03 19.45
N SER A 268 -9.41 14.11 19.07
CA SER A 268 -8.89 14.30 17.70
C SER A 268 -7.86 13.24 17.30
N LEU A 269 -7.01 12.82 18.25
CA LEU A 269 -6.04 11.74 18.05
C LEU A 269 -6.73 10.37 17.99
N GLY A 270 -7.79 10.17 18.79
CA GLY A 270 -8.60 8.96 18.76
C GLY A 270 -9.26 8.76 17.40
N SER A 271 -9.87 9.81 16.83
CA SER A 271 -10.44 9.76 15.48
C SER A 271 -9.39 9.50 14.41
N LEU A 272 -8.22 10.17 14.49
CA LEU A 272 -7.10 9.94 13.57
C LEU A 272 -6.61 8.48 13.66
N ALA A 273 -6.47 7.93 14.85
CA ALA A 273 -5.99 6.56 15.08
C ALA A 273 -6.98 5.52 14.52
N VAL A 274 -8.28 5.72 14.71
CA VAL A 274 -9.33 4.85 14.12
C VAL A 274 -9.24 4.90 12.60
N GLU A 275 -9.11 6.09 12.02
CA GLU A 275 -9.02 6.25 10.58
C GLU A 275 -7.77 5.58 10.01
N LEU A 276 -6.60 5.81 10.61
CA LEU A 276 -5.34 5.23 10.16
C LEU A 276 -5.31 3.70 10.34
N ALA A 277 -5.85 3.17 11.45
CA ALA A 277 -5.95 1.73 11.69
C ALA A 277 -6.97 1.03 10.77
N SER A 278 -7.96 1.77 10.27
CA SER A 278 -8.92 1.24 9.29
C SER A 278 -8.30 1.02 7.91
N MET A 279 -7.19 1.71 7.60
CA MET A 279 -6.52 1.66 6.29
C MET A 279 -5.58 0.47 6.21
N ARG A 280 -6.07 -0.64 5.67
CA ARG A 280 -5.28 -1.88 5.46
C ARG A 280 -4.53 -1.94 4.13
N SER A 281 -4.80 -1.01 3.21
CA SER A 281 -4.25 -1.05 1.84
C SER A 281 -2.72 -1.01 1.81
N TRP A 282 -2.10 -0.14 2.61
CA TRP A 282 -0.64 -0.03 2.67
C TRP A 282 0.01 -1.24 3.32
N SER A 283 -0.57 -1.78 4.39
CA SER A 283 -0.06 -3.00 5.03
C SER A 283 -0.14 -4.19 4.08
N ASP A 284 -1.26 -4.33 3.36
CA ASP A 284 -1.45 -5.39 2.36
C ASP A 284 -0.42 -5.23 1.22
N LEU A 285 -0.22 -4.02 0.71
CA LEU A 285 0.77 -3.72 -0.32
C LEU A 285 2.20 -4.05 0.13
N ARG A 286 2.57 -3.61 1.33
CA ARG A 286 3.91 -3.87 1.90
C ARG A 286 4.17 -5.38 2.02
N ASN A 287 3.19 -6.15 2.50
CA ASN A 287 3.32 -7.59 2.65
C ASN A 287 3.54 -8.30 1.31
N GLU A 288 2.81 -7.91 0.26
CA GLU A 288 2.98 -8.48 -1.09
C GLU A 288 4.31 -8.04 -1.74
N ILE A 289 4.77 -6.80 -1.52
CA ILE A 289 6.09 -6.34 -2.01
C ILE A 289 7.24 -7.05 -1.30
N LEU A 290 7.14 -7.24 0.03
CA LEU A 290 8.15 -8.00 0.79
C LEU A 290 8.22 -9.45 0.29
N PHE A 291 7.06 -10.08 0.05
CA PHE A 291 6.98 -11.41 -0.55
C PHE A 291 7.68 -11.47 -1.93
N LEU A 292 7.45 -10.46 -2.79
CA LEU A 292 8.10 -10.35 -4.09
C LEU A 292 9.61 -10.14 -3.99
N SER A 293 10.08 -9.38 -3.00
CA SER A 293 11.51 -9.11 -2.78
C SER A 293 12.26 -10.33 -2.26
N GLU A 294 11.64 -11.10 -1.37
CA GLU A 294 12.25 -12.31 -0.79
C GLU A 294 12.24 -13.48 -1.79
N ASN A 295 11.18 -13.63 -2.58
CA ASN A 295 11.02 -14.69 -3.58
C ASN A 295 11.31 -14.24 -5.02
N ALA A 296 12.09 -13.18 -5.22
CA ALA A 296 12.38 -12.61 -6.54
C ALA A 296 13.06 -13.59 -7.53
N THR A 297 13.66 -14.68 -7.03
CA THR A 297 14.27 -15.76 -7.81
C THR A 297 13.34 -16.95 -8.07
N GLY A 298 12.09 -16.89 -7.59
CA GLY A 298 11.09 -17.94 -7.72
C GLY A 298 10.54 -18.11 -9.14
N SER A 299 9.64 -19.08 -9.31
CA SER A 299 9.04 -19.36 -10.62
C SER A 299 8.29 -18.13 -11.16
N PRO A 300 8.43 -17.80 -12.45
CA PRO A 300 7.78 -16.65 -13.08
C PRO A 300 6.28 -16.51 -12.72
N SER A 301 5.51 -17.59 -12.71
CA SER A 301 4.07 -17.59 -12.39
C SER A 301 3.71 -16.99 -11.03
N LEU A 302 4.56 -17.17 -10.02
CA LEU A 302 4.33 -16.63 -8.66
C LEU A 302 4.48 -15.10 -8.64
N MET A 303 5.44 -14.57 -9.40
CA MET A 303 5.60 -13.11 -9.54
C MET A 303 4.39 -12.50 -10.23
N TYR A 304 3.90 -13.13 -11.31
CA TYR A 304 2.69 -12.67 -11.99
C TYR A 304 1.47 -12.72 -11.08
N GLN A 305 1.34 -13.76 -10.26
CA GLN A 305 0.23 -13.89 -9.33
C GLN A 305 0.22 -12.77 -8.28
N ALA A 306 1.38 -12.45 -7.69
CA ALA A 306 1.50 -11.37 -6.73
C ALA A 306 1.23 -9.99 -7.38
N VAL A 307 1.79 -9.73 -8.57
CA VAL A 307 1.49 -8.50 -9.33
C VAL A 307 0.01 -8.41 -9.69
N SER A 308 -0.61 -9.52 -10.10
CA SER A 308 -2.05 -9.60 -10.38
C SER A 308 -2.90 -9.31 -9.14
N ARG A 309 -2.51 -9.78 -7.95
CA ARG A 309 -3.22 -9.42 -6.70
C ARG A 309 -3.12 -7.93 -6.40
N ILE A 310 -1.94 -7.35 -6.56
CA ILE A 310 -1.70 -5.92 -6.31
C ILE A 310 -2.56 -5.05 -7.25
N VAL A 311 -2.49 -5.33 -8.56
CA VAL A 311 -3.08 -4.46 -9.59
C VAL A 311 -4.53 -4.82 -9.92
N CYS A 312 -4.87 -6.10 -9.93
CA CYS A 312 -6.13 -6.64 -10.46
C CYS A 312 -7.08 -7.17 -9.38
N GLY A 313 -6.59 -7.39 -8.15
CA GLY A 313 -7.41 -7.84 -7.01
C GLY A 313 -7.80 -9.31 -7.02
N HIS A 314 -7.41 -10.08 -8.03
CA HIS A 314 -7.76 -11.51 -8.14
C HIS A 314 -6.49 -12.38 -8.21
N PRO A 315 -6.36 -13.40 -7.33
CA PRO A 315 -5.20 -14.29 -7.26
C PRO A 315 -5.25 -15.39 -8.34
N GLU A 316 -6.41 -15.64 -8.92
CA GLU A 316 -6.57 -16.52 -10.06
C GLU A 316 -6.13 -15.74 -11.28
N GLY A 317 -4.85 -15.84 -11.63
CA GLY A 317 -4.33 -15.35 -12.91
C GLY A 317 -5.30 -15.84 -13.98
N GLY A 318 -5.99 -14.87 -14.61
CA GLY A 318 -7.35 -14.99 -15.12
C GLY A 318 -7.69 -16.29 -15.84
N GLY A 319 -8.99 -16.59 -15.87
CA GLY A 319 -9.55 -17.81 -16.45
C GLY A 319 -9.04 -18.14 -17.85
N LEU A 320 -9.34 -19.36 -18.32
CA LEU A 320 -8.73 -19.99 -19.50
C LEU A 320 -8.29 -18.98 -20.57
N LYS A 321 -7.00 -19.00 -20.91
CA LYS A 321 -6.46 -18.18 -21.98
C LYS A 321 -7.10 -18.63 -23.30
N ILE A 322 -8.06 -17.86 -23.79
CA ILE A 322 -8.63 -18.07 -25.11
C ILE A 322 -7.76 -17.31 -26.10
N LYS A 323 -7.26 -18.01 -27.13
CA LYS A 323 -6.76 -17.33 -28.34
C LYS A 323 -7.97 -16.65 -28.97
N SER A 324 -7.98 -15.31 -29.03
CA SER A 324 -9.04 -14.56 -29.69
C SER A 324 -9.23 -15.08 -31.11
N LEU A 325 -10.41 -15.63 -31.42
CA LEU A 325 -10.74 -16.10 -32.79
C LEU A 325 -11.20 -14.95 -33.70
N ASN A 326 -10.85 -13.70 -33.37
CA ASN A 326 -11.32 -12.52 -34.08
C ASN A 326 -10.33 -12.11 -35.18
N TRP A 327 -10.53 -12.63 -36.39
CA TRP A 327 -9.69 -12.38 -37.58
C TRP A 327 -9.48 -10.89 -37.92
N TYR A 328 -10.42 -10.01 -37.54
CA TYR A 328 -10.32 -8.56 -37.80
C TYR A 328 -9.55 -7.78 -36.74
N GLU A 329 -9.40 -8.29 -35.52
CA GLU A 329 -8.55 -7.69 -34.48
C GLU A 329 -7.12 -8.27 -34.51
N ASP A 330 -6.95 -9.49 -35.02
CA ASP A 330 -5.66 -10.19 -35.06
C ASP A 330 -4.59 -9.53 -35.96
N SER A 331 -4.94 -8.66 -36.91
CA SER A 331 -3.90 -7.97 -37.69
C SER A 331 -3.09 -6.95 -36.87
N ASN A 332 -3.66 -6.41 -35.77
CA ASN A 332 -2.94 -5.54 -34.84
C ASN A 332 -2.48 -6.28 -33.57
N PHE A 333 -3.13 -7.39 -33.20
CA PHE A 333 -2.72 -8.21 -32.05
C PHE A 333 -1.70 -9.32 -32.39
N GLN A 334 -1.50 -9.70 -33.66
CA GLN A 334 -0.36 -10.53 -34.09
C GLN A 334 0.99 -9.86 -33.80
N ALA A 335 1.04 -8.51 -33.79
CA ALA A 335 2.23 -7.78 -33.31
C ALA A 335 2.41 -7.89 -31.78
N LEU A 336 1.33 -8.13 -31.01
CA LEU A 336 1.37 -8.28 -29.55
C LEU A 336 1.67 -9.73 -29.12
N PHE A 337 1.17 -10.73 -29.86
CA PHE A 337 1.24 -12.16 -29.50
C PHE A 337 1.90 -13.04 -30.55
N GLY A 338 2.78 -12.49 -31.38
CA GLY A 338 3.54 -13.21 -32.39
C GLY A 338 4.06 -14.55 -31.89
N ASN A 339 3.47 -15.62 -32.41
CA ASN A 339 3.98 -16.98 -32.33
C ASN A 339 5.09 -17.05 -33.38
N HIS A 340 6.23 -16.43 -33.09
CA HIS A 340 7.43 -16.63 -33.89
C HIS A 340 7.97 -18.02 -33.57
N ASN A 341 8.02 -18.87 -34.59
CA ASN A 341 9.09 -19.85 -34.66
C ASN A 341 10.40 -19.07 -34.46
N GLU A 342 11.30 -19.57 -33.61
CA GLU A 342 12.53 -18.93 -33.11
C GLU A 342 13.58 -18.57 -34.18
N SER A 343 13.19 -18.32 -35.43
CA SER A 343 14.09 -18.18 -36.58
C SER A 343 13.96 -16.86 -37.35
N ASP A 344 13.24 -15.87 -36.82
CA ASP A 344 13.29 -14.51 -37.36
C ASP A 344 13.94 -13.61 -36.30
N ASP A 345 15.20 -13.26 -36.54
CA ASP A 345 15.91 -12.21 -35.85
C ASP A 345 15.11 -10.90 -35.96
N GLU A 346 14.28 -10.58 -34.95
CA GLU A 346 13.75 -9.21 -34.79
C GLU A 346 14.96 -8.26 -34.79
N PRO A 347 14.96 -7.18 -35.58
CA PRO A 347 16.09 -6.26 -35.61
C PRO A 347 16.29 -5.73 -34.20
N VAL A 348 17.47 -6.02 -33.63
CA VAL A 348 17.95 -5.52 -32.33
C VAL A 348 17.44 -4.10 -32.16
N SER A 349 16.49 -3.92 -31.23
CA SER A 349 15.85 -2.63 -31.01
C SER A 349 16.95 -1.61 -30.74
N VAL A 350 17.12 -0.67 -31.67
CA VAL A 350 18.08 0.42 -31.55
C VAL A 350 17.55 1.31 -30.42
N TYR A 351 17.99 1.00 -29.20
CA TYR A 351 17.74 1.86 -28.05
C TYR A 351 18.45 3.18 -28.29
N ASP A 352 17.70 4.28 -28.18
CA ASP A 352 18.19 5.61 -28.47
C ASP A 352 19.40 5.94 -27.58
N ASN A 353 20.47 6.54 -28.12
CA ASN A 353 21.66 6.89 -27.32
C ASN A 353 21.41 8.05 -26.34
N THR A 354 20.21 8.64 -26.38
CA THR A 354 19.80 9.75 -25.53
C THR A 354 19.31 9.31 -24.14
N THR A 355 19.01 8.03 -23.94
CA THR A 355 18.56 7.47 -22.66
C THR A 355 19.75 7.01 -21.80
N THR A 356 19.55 6.90 -20.49
CA THR A 356 20.62 6.45 -19.58
C THR A 356 20.95 4.96 -19.81
N PRO A 357 22.21 4.53 -19.58
CA PRO A 357 22.59 3.13 -19.75
C PRO A 357 21.79 2.19 -18.84
N TYR A 358 21.38 2.67 -17.67
CA TYR A 358 20.48 1.97 -16.78
C TYR A 358 19.11 1.70 -17.41
N CYS A 359 18.50 2.72 -18.05
CA CYS A 359 17.19 2.60 -18.69
C CYS A 359 17.24 1.57 -19.84
N ASN A 360 18.28 1.64 -20.68
CA ASN A 360 18.44 0.70 -21.78
C ASN A 360 18.63 -0.75 -21.30
N ASN A 361 19.38 -0.95 -20.21
CA ASN A 361 19.53 -2.28 -19.61
C ASN A 361 18.22 -2.80 -19.01
N LEU A 362 17.46 -1.92 -18.34
CA LEU A 362 16.14 -2.27 -17.79
C LEU A 362 15.18 -2.72 -18.89
N MET A 363 15.10 -1.99 -20.00
CA MET A 363 14.23 -2.33 -21.12
C MET A 363 14.62 -3.66 -21.76
N LYS A 364 15.92 -3.90 -21.94
CA LYS A 364 16.44 -5.18 -22.44
C LYS A 364 16.06 -6.34 -21.51
N ASN A 365 16.14 -6.15 -20.19
CA ASN A 365 15.72 -7.15 -19.22
C ASN A 365 14.21 -7.40 -19.25
N MET A 366 13.41 -6.36 -19.48
CA MET A 366 11.95 -6.48 -19.63
C MET A 366 11.55 -7.25 -20.90
N GLU A 367 12.30 -7.13 -21.99
CA GLU A 367 12.09 -7.90 -23.23
C GLU A 367 12.57 -9.35 -23.11
N ALA A 368 13.66 -9.58 -22.38
CA ALA A 368 14.25 -10.91 -22.20
C ALA A 368 13.40 -11.83 -21.30
N SER A 369 12.73 -11.30 -20.27
CA SER A 369 11.92 -12.13 -19.37
C SER A 369 10.55 -12.45 -19.99
N PRO A 370 10.15 -13.74 -20.05
CA PRO A 370 8.93 -14.17 -20.72
C PRO A 370 7.64 -13.57 -20.14
N ILE A 371 7.66 -13.20 -18.85
CA ILE A 371 6.51 -12.55 -18.18
C ILE A 371 6.43 -11.07 -18.50
N SER A 372 7.54 -10.36 -18.32
CA SER A 372 7.56 -8.92 -18.56
C SER A 372 7.40 -8.62 -20.03
N ARG A 373 7.84 -9.49 -20.95
CA ARG A 373 7.72 -9.31 -22.39
C ARG A 373 6.28 -9.04 -22.83
N MET A 374 5.32 -9.75 -22.23
CA MET A 374 3.92 -9.62 -22.59
C MET A 374 3.35 -8.24 -22.18
N ILE A 375 3.59 -7.82 -20.94
CA ILE A 375 3.16 -6.52 -20.42
C ILE A 375 3.94 -5.38 -21.11
N TRP A 376 5.23 -5.59 -21.36
CA TRP A 376 6.12 -4.65 -22.00
C TRP A 376 5.71 -4.35 -23.44
N ARG A 377 5.26 -5.35 -24.22
CA ARG A 377 4.71 -5.11 -25.57
C ARG A 377 3.50 -4.17 -25.56
N ALA A 378 2.68 -4.22 -24.52
CA ALA A 378 1.54 -3.32 -24.36
C ALA A 378 1.94 -1.91 -23.86
N LEU A 379 2.95 -1.83 -22.98
CA LEU A 379 3.42 -0.55 -22.41
C LEU A 379 4.43 0.20 -23.30
N LYS A 380 5.20 -0.51 -24.13
CA LYS A 380 6.25 0.07 -24.97
C LYS A 380 5.74 1.18 -25.90
N PRO A 381 4.60 1.02 -26.62
CA PRO A 381 4.03 2.11 -27.42
C PRO A 381 3.58 3.31 -26.58
N LEU A 382 3.17 3.09 -25.33
CA LEU A 382 2.73 4.17 -24.44
C LEU A 382 3.93 4.99 -23.92
N LEU A 383 5.00 4.32 -23.51
CA LEU A 383 6.16 4.97 -22.89
C LEU A 383 7.13 5.55 -23.91
N MET A 384 7.28 4.91 -25.08
CA MET A 384 8.24 5.32 -26.11
C MET A 384 7.61 5.87 -27.38
N GLY A 385 6.29 5.70 -27.56
CA GLY A 385 5.61 6.11 -28.78
C GLY A 385 5.63 7.63 -28.97
N LYS A 386 5.67 8.06 -30.24
CA LYS A 386 5.52 9.47 -30.63
C LYS A 386 4.25 9.62 -31.43
N ILE A 387 3.38 10.53 -31.00
CA ILE A 387 2.13 10.85 -31.71
C ILE A 387 2.43 12.00 -32.69
N LEU A 388 2.41 11.67 -33.98
CA LEU A 388 2.58 12.64 -35.05
C LEU A 388 1.22 13.26 -35.40
N TYR A 389 1.16 14.58 -35.59
CA TYR A 389 -0.08 15.28 -35.95
C TYR A 389 0.13 16.30 -37.08
N THR A 390 -0.89 16.48 -37.91
CA THR A 390 -0.89 17.38 -39.07
C THR A 390 -2.33 17.82 -39.38
N PRO A 391 -2.56 19.04 -39.93
CA PRO A 391 -1.61 20.14 -40.16
C PRO A 391 -1.34 20.95 -38.89
N HIS A 392 -0.23 21.69 -38.86
CA HIS A 392 0.08 22.62 -37.77
C HIS A 392 -0.79 23.88 -37.89
N SER A 393 -1.99 23.83 -37.29
CA SER A 393 -2.97 24.92 -37.27
C SER A 393 -3.34 25.29 -35.84
N PRO A 394 -3.82 26.52 -35.56
CA PRO A 394 -4.25 26.90 -34.21
C PRO A 394 -5.42 26.04 -33.70
N ALA A 395 -6.25 25.49 -34.59
CA ALA A 395 -7.29 24.53 -34.22
C ALA A 395 -6.69 23.17 -33.80
N THR A 396 -5.73 22.66 -34.57
CA THR A 396 -5.02 21.40 -34.25
C THR A 396 -4.24 21.53 -32.93
N GLN A 397 -3.61 22.68 -32.67
CA GLN A 397 -2.89 22.93 -31.41
C GLN A 397 -3.83 22.85 -30.19
N LYS A 398 -5.07 23.35 -30.29
CA LYS A 398 -6.06 23.20 -29.21
C LYS A 398 -6.40 21.73 -28.95
N ILE A 399 -6.57 20.93 -30.00
CA ILE A 399 -6.82 19.49 -29.87
C ILE A 399 -5.63 18.81 -29.19
N ILE A 400 -4.41 19.09 -29.63
CA ILE A 400 -3.19 18.51 -29.05
C ILE A 400 -2.98 18.97 -27.61
N HIS A 401 -3.39 20.19 -27.24
CA HIS A 401 -3.35 20.64 -25.87
C HIS A 401 -4.25 19.79 -24.96
N GLU A 402 -5.49 19.53 -25.37
CA GLU A 402 -6.41 18.65 -24.63
C GLU A 402 -5.91 17.21 -24.56
N VAL A 403 -5.32 16.70 -25.65
CA VAL A 403 -4.68 15.38 -25.64
C VAL A 403 -3.50 15.36 -24.66
N ASN A 404 -2.63 16.37 -24.67
CA ASN A 404 -1.50 16.44 -23.75
C ASN A 404 -1.95 16.50 -22.28
N LYS A 405 -3.08 17.15 -21.98
CA LYS A 405 -3.67 17.18 -20.63
C LYS A 405 -3.98 15.77 -20.10
N THR A 406 -4.46 14.86 -20.95
CA THR A 406 -4.69 13.46 -20.55
C THR A 406 -3.41 12.71 -20.18
N PHE A 407 -2.29 13.04 -20.83
CA PHE A 407 -0.97 12.46 -20.49
C PHE A 407 -0.30 13.14 -19.30
N GLN A 408 -0.61 14.41 -19.01
CA GLN A 408 -0.09 15.13 -17.83
C GLN A 408 -0.50 14.46 -16.51
N GLU A 409 -1.67 13.82 -16.45
CA GLU A 409 -2.08 13.04 -15.28
C GLU A 409 -1.09 11.93 -14.93
N LEU A 410 -0.44 11.31 -15.92
CA LEU A 410 0.65 10.33 -15.72
C LEU A 410 1.98 11.00 -15.38
N GLY A 411 2.16 12.26 -15.80
CA GLY A 411 3.33 13.08 -15.52
C GLY A 411 3.57 13.34 -14.04
N VAL A 412 2.54 13.24 -13.20
CA VAL A 412 2.64 13.36 -11.74
C VAL A 412 3.69 12.40 -11.16
N LEU A 413 3.85 11.20 -11.74
CA LEU A 413 4.85 10.22 -11.28
C LEU A 413 6.29 10.73 -11.38
N ARG A 414 6.58 11.59 -12.37
CA ARG A 414 7.90 12.23 -12.51
C ARG A 414 8.12 13.23 -11.39
N ASP A 415 7.10 14.01 -11.08
CA ASP A 415 7.19 15.10 -10.13
C ASP A 415 7.19 14.56 -8.68
N LEU A 416 6.59 13.39 -8.42
CA LEU A 416 6.64 12.70 -7.11
C LEU A 416 8.06 12.48 -6.60
N GLY A 417 9.00 12.12 -7.47
CA GLY A 417 10.41 11.93 -7.09
C GLY A 417 11.04 13.24 -6.59
N GLY A 418 10.77 14.35 -7.28
CA GLY A 418 11.22 15.68 -6.85
C GLY A 418 10.53 16.15 -5.58
N MET A 419 9.22 15.91 -5.45
CA MET A 419 8.45 16.21 -4.24
C MET A 419 8.97 15.44 -3.02
N TRP A 420 9.31 14.16 -3.20
CA TRP A 420 9.88 13.36 -2.11
C TRP A 420 11.26 13.87 -1.69
N GLU A 421 12.11 14.28 -2.63
CA GLU A 421 13.42 14.84 -2.30
C GLU A 421 13.31 16.12 -1.45
N GLU A 422 12.31 16.97 -1.72
CA GLU A 422 12.04 18.17 -0.93
C GLU A 422 11.35 17.87 0.42
N ALA A 423 10.40 16.94 0.43
CA ALA A 423 9.61 16.61 1.61
C ALA A 423 10.35 15.73 2.61
N ARG A 424 11.22 14.82 2.14
CA ARG A 424 11.97 13.86 2.96
C ARG A 424 12.68 14.50 4.15
N PRO A 425 13.53 15.54 4.00
CA PRO A 425 14.22 16.13 5.14
C PRO A 425 13.25 16.82 6.10
N LYS A 426 12.17 17.44 5.61
CA LYS A 426 11.15 18.11 6.44
C LYS A 426 10.39 17.09 7.29
N VAL A 427 9.95 15.99 6.67
CA VAL A 427 9.28 14.88 7.35
C VAL A 427 10.21 14.21 8.35
N TRP A 428 11.46 13.95 7.98
CA TRP A 428 12.44 13.36 8.89
C TRP A 428 12.69 14.26 10.11
N ASN A 429 12.90 15.55 9.89
CA ASN A 429 13.12 16.51 10.97
C ASN A 429 11.88 16.66 11.86
N PHE A 430 10.68 16.66 11.29
CA PHE A 430 9.43 16.70 12.04
C PHE A 430 9.25 15.42 12.89
N MET A 431 9.48 14.26 12.29
CA MET A 431 9.33 12.98 12.98
C MET A 431 10.36 12.81 14.10
N GLU A 432 11.58 13.33 13.94
CA GLU A 432 12.67 13.12 14.91
C GLU A 432 12.73 14.21 15.99
N ASN A 433 12.66 15.49 15.60
CA ASN A 433 13.01 16.65 16.43
C ASN A 433 11.84 17.59 16.78
N SER A 434 10.60 17.30 16.34
CA SER A 434 9.47 18.20 16.59
C SER A 434 8.90 18.03 18.00
N GLU A 435 8.62 19.15 18.65
CA GLU A 435 8.05 19.21 20.00
C GLU A 435 6.67 18.52 20.07
N GLU A 436 5.88 18.63 19.00
CA GLU A 436 4.57 17.99 18.88
C GLU A 436 4.68 16.46 18.79
N MET A 437 5.70 15.96 18.10
CA MET A 437 5.95 14.53 17.99
C MET A 437 6.47 13.95 19.31
N ASP A 438 7.24 14.72 20.06
CA ASP A 438 7.66 14.35 21.41
C ASP A 438 6.47 14.25 22.36
N LEU A 439 5.55 15.23 22.31
CA LEU A 439 4.30 15.17 23.07
C LEU A 439 3.47 13.93 22.67
N MET A 440 3.36 13.63 21.37
CA MET A 440 2.70 12.41 20.89
C MET A 440 3.32 11.15 21.46
N ARG A 441 4.64 11.02 21.43
CA ARG A 441 5.34 9.84 21.93
C ARG A 441 5.17 9.69 23.46
N ILE A 442 5.10 10.79 24.21
CA ILE A 442 4.76 10.78 25.65
C ILE A 442 3.34 10.25 25.86
N LEU A 443 2.36 10.75 25.11
CA LEU A 443 0.95 10.32 25.22
C LEU A 443 0.78 8.84 24.86
N LEU A 444 1.43 8.34 23.82
CA LEU A 444 1.34 6.95 23.37
C LEU A 444 1.94 5.95 24.37
N ARG A 445 2.97 6.35 25.12
CA ARG A 445 3.65 5.47 26.10
C ARG A 445 2.83 5.27 27.38
N ASN A 446 1.99 6.24 27.73
CA ASN A 446 1.08 6.16 28.88
C ASN A 446 -0.17 5.35 28.52
N ASN A 447 -0.02 4.03 28.60
CA ASN A 447 -1.01 3.01 28.23
C ASN A 447 -2.38 3.17 28.94
N ALA A 448 -2.44 3.89 30.06
CA ALA A 448 -3.67 4.12 30.84
C ALA A 448 -4.69 5.03 30.16
N LEU A 449 -4.30 5.80 29.15
CA LEU A 449 -5.17 6.82 28.54
C LEU A 449 -5.89 6.34 27.28
N LEU A 450 -5.20 5.65 26.39
CA LEU A 450 -5.82 5.07 25.19
C LEU A 450 -6.95 4.11 25.56
N VAL A 451 -6.83 3.36 26.65
CA VAL A 451 -7.87 2.39 27.05
C VAL A 451 -9.17 3.06 27.55
N SER A 452 -9.12 4.30 28.03
CA SER A 452 -10.29 4.97 28.63
C SER A 452 -11.08 5.87 27.66
N SER A 453 -10.43 6.39 26.62
CA SER A 453 -11.05 7.25 25.60
C SER A 453 -11.14 6.61 24.21
N VAL A 454 -10.36 5.56 23.94
CA VAL A 454 -10.44 4.79 22.69
C VAL A 454 -11.27 3.51 22.95
N PRO A 455 -12.28 3.19 22.11
CA PRO A 455 -13.17 2.07 22.35
C PRO A 455 -12.41 0.76 22.60
N SER A 456 -12.84 0.03 23.62
CA SER A 456 -12.29 -1.26 24.11
C SER A 456 -12.18 -2.39 23.06
N TRP A 457 -12.65 -2.18 21.83
CA TRP A 457 -12.56 -3.11 20.70
C TRP A 457 -11.27 -2.95 19.88
N LEU A 458 -10.54 -1.85 20.04
CA LEU A 458 -9.19 -1.69 19.51
C LEU A 458 -8.21 -2.46 20.41
N GLY A 459 -8.08 -3.76 20.14
CA GLY A 459 -7.12 -4.64 20.81
C GLY A 459 -5.69 -4.09 20.70
N LEU A 460 -5.25 -3.39 21.74
CA LEU A 460 -3.98 -2.66 21.85
C LEU A 460 -2.73 -3.54 21.71
N ASN A 461 -2.85 -4.87 21.73
CA ASN A 461 -1.72 -5.79 21.58
C ASN A 461 -1.33 -6.06 20.12
N GLY A 462 -2.19 -5.75 19.14
CA GLY A 462 -1.96 -6.10 17.73
C GLY A 462 -1.47 -4.94 16.85
N VAL A 463 -2.03 -3.74 17.03
CA VAL A 463 -1.86 -2.62 16.08
C VAL A 463 -0.49 -1.93 16.24
N TRP A 464 0.03 -1.85 17.46
CA TRP A 464 1.29 -1.16 17.76
C TRP A 464 2.55 -2.04 17.61
N ARG A 465 2.41 -3.30 17.19
CA ARG A 465 3.53 -4.15 16.77
C ARG A 465 3.84 -4.04 15.26
N MET A 466 3.06 -3.28 14.49
CA MET A 466 3.20 -3.12 13.04
C MET A 466 3.89 -1.83 12.59
N LEU A 467 4.09 -0.87 13.51
CA LEU A 467 5.04 0.23 13.37
C LEU A 467 6.33 -0.16 14.10
#